data_AF-A0AAD9GMM3-F1
#
_entry.id   AF-A0AAD9GMM3-F1
#
_cell.length_a   1.000
_cell.length_b   1.000
_cell.length_c   1.000
_cell.angle_alpha   90.00
_cell.angle_beta   90.00
_cell.angle_gamma   90.00
#
_symmetry.space_group_name_H-M   'P 1'
#
loop_
_entity.id
_entity.type
_entity.pdbx_description
1 polymer ?
#
loop_
_entity_poly.entity_id
_entity_poly.type
_entity_poly.pdbx_seq_one_letter_code
_entity_poly.pdbx_strand_id
1 'polypeptide(L)'
;MWSEENSGFWLRYASSVPSTRFDVLKLQEALDAKLLQRQARESGICPVREDLYAQAFDELIREVTLNCPERGLLLLRVRDELRLTTDAYKTLYDSSLTFGVRKQLQAEDGMGDLAEQIANLQREKEEGESKVAELTNKLEVIEKRAAERKALQEKKFKEELDFLKYQGQHLDAFLKSAGGGTTGVSAAK
;
A
#
# COMPACT_ATOMS: atom_id res chain seq x y z
N MET A 1 -26.90 35.30 -45.72
CA MET A 1 -27.54 36.58 -45.36
C MET A 1 -28.05 36.41 -43.93
N TRP A 2 -27.62 37.25 -42.99
CA TRP A 2 -28.22 37.26 -41.65
C TRP A 2 -29.56 37.97 -41.78
N SER A 3 -30.67 37.27 -41.58
CA SER A 3 -31.98 37.89 -41.49
C SER A 3 -32.38 37.97 -40.03
N GLU A 4 -32.49 39.19 -39.52
CA GLU A 4 -33.08 39.47 -38.23
C GLU A 4 -34.60 39.31 -38.40
N GLU A 5 -35.15 38.18 -37.96
CA GLU A 5 -36.58 38.13 -37.70
C GLU A 5 -36.81 38.82 -36.36
N ASN A 6 -37.87 39.63 -36.26
CA ASN A 6 -38.24 40.54 -35.16
C ASN A 6 -38.38 39.91 -33.74
N SER A 7 -37.80 38.74 -33.49
CA SER A 7 -37.85 37.91 -32.29
C SER A 7 -36.51 37.76 -31.55
N GLY A 8 -35.42 38.40 -32.02
CA GLY A 8 -34.10 38.36 -31.34
C GLY A 8 -33.28 37.10 -31.60
N PHE A 9 -33.70 36.25 -32.55
CA PHE A 9 -32.94 35.08 -32.98
C PHE A 9 -32.32 35.31 -34.36
N TRP A 10 -31.04 34.97 -34.48
CA TRP A 10 -30.29 35.06 -35.73
C TRP A 10 -30.27 33.70 -36.43
N LEU A 11 -31.00 33.59 -37.54
CA LEU A 11 -30.96 32.39 -38.39
C LEU A 11 -30.02 32.63 -39.59
N ARG A 12 -29.12 31.68 -39.83
CA ARG A 12 -28.28 31.67 -41.04
C ARG A 12 -28.58 30.42 -41.85
N TYR A 13 -29.19 30.61 -43.02
CA TYR A 13 -29.38 29.54 -43.99
C TYR A 13 -28.04 29.09 -44.58
N ALA A 14 -27.91 27.79 -44.81
CA ALA A 14 -26.82 27.22 -45.58
C ALA A 14 -26.85 27.78 -47.02
N SER A 15 -25.67 28.09 -47.57
CA SER A 15 -25.57 28.50 -48.97
C SER A 15 -26.03 27.35 -49.87
N SER A 16 -26.84 27.66 -50.88
CA SER A 16 -27.25 26.71 -51.93
C SER A 16 -26.36 26.79 -53.18
N VAL A 17 -25.35 27.66 -53.16
CA VAL A 17 -24.44 27.88 -54.30
C VAL A 17 -23.34 26.80 -54.28
N PRO A 18 -23.11 26.09 -55.39
CA PRO A 18 -22.01 25.13 -55.51
C PRO A 18 -20.66 25.80 -55.25
N SER A 19 -19.76 25.11 -54.54
CA SER A 19 -18.44 25.64 -54.20
C SER A 19 -17.46 25.55 -55.38
N THR A 20 -16.59 26.55 -55.48
CA THR A 20 -15.45 26.55 -56.41
C THR A 20 -14.19 26.08 -55.70
N ARG A 21 -13.14 25.75 -56.47
CA ARG A 21 -11.81 25.43 -55.91
C ARG A 21 -11.26 26.54 -55.01
N PHE A 22 -11.56 27.80 -55.33
CA PHE A 22 -11.14 28.95 -54.52
C PHE A 22 -11.86 29.01 -53.17
N ASP A 23 -13.12 28.56 -53.11
CA ASP A 23 -13.88 28.54 -51.86
C ASP A 23 -13.34 27.47 -50.90
N VAL A 24 -12.92 26.32 -51.44
CA VAL A 24 -12.26 25.26 -50.65
C VAL A 24 -10.91 25.73 -50.09
N LEU A 25 -10.12 26.49 -50.86
CA LEU A 25 -8.87 27.07 -50.37
C LEU A 25 -9.12 28.07 -49.24
N LYS A 26 -10.13 28.93 -49.37
CA LYS A 26 -10.52 29.87 -48.30
C LYS A 26 -11.01 29.13 -47.05
N LEU A 27 -11.73 28.02 -47.21
CA LEU A 27 -12.15 27.18 -46.09
C LEU A 27 -10.94 26.64 -45.33
N GLN A 28 -9.95 26.13 -46.06
CA GLN A 28 -8.71 25.64 -45.46
C GLN A 28 -7.96 26.74 -44.70
N GLU A 29 -7.71 27.89 -45.33
CA GLU A 29 -7.03 29.03 -44.70
C GLU A 29 -7.78 29.51 -43.43
N ALA A 30 -9.11 29.55 -43.47
CA ALA A 30 -9.93 29.93 -42.32
C ALA A 30 -9.88 28.89 -41.19
N LEU A 31 -9.82 27.60 -41.52
CA LEU A 31 -9.66 26.53 -40.54
C LEU A 31 -8.28 26.63 -39.86
N ASP A 32 -7.22 26.78 -40.66
CA ASP A 32 -5.84 26.90 -40.16
C ASP A 32 -5.68 28.13 -39.26
N ALA A 33 -6.24 29.28 -39.67
CA ALA A 33 -6.26 30.49 -38.86
C ALA A 33 -6.99 30.29 -37.53
N LYS A 34 -8.15 29.61 -37.53
CA LYS A 34 -8.91 29.31 -36.31
C LYS A 34 -8.19 28.31 -35.39
N LEU A 35 -7.52 27.31 -35.96
CA LEU A 35 -6.72 26.34 -35.19
C LEU A 35 -5.58 27.06 -34.46
N LEU A 36 -4.89 27.98 -35.15
CA LEU A 36 -3.83 28.79 -34.55
C LEU A 36 -4.39 29.77 -33.50
N GLN A 37 -5.45 30.50 -33.83
CA GLN A 37 -6.07 31.49 -32.94
C GLN A 37 -6.57 30.85 -31.64
N ARG A 38 -7.15 29.66 -31.72
CA ARG A 38 -7.65 28.92 -30.54
C ARG A 38 -6.60 28.00 -29.91
N GLN A 39 -5.36 28.06 -30.37
CA GLN A 39 -4.23 27.29 -29.84
C GLN A 39 -4.54 25.79 -29.73
N ALA A 40 -5.11 25.23 -30.80
CA ALA A 40 -5.40 23.80 -30.86
C ALA A 40 -4.09 23.00 -30.79
N ARG A 41 -4.09 21.89 -30.03
CA ARG A 41 -2.91 21.02 -29.91
C ARG A 41 -2.70 20.24 -31.21
N GLU A 42 -1.44 20.14 -31.64
CA GLU A 42 -1.04 19.37 -32.82
C GLU A 42 -1.03 17.85 -32.58
N SER A 43 -0.80 17.42 -31.34
CA SER A 43 -0.75 16.00 -30.96
C SER A 43 -1.70 15.69 -29.79
N GLY A 44 -2.13 14.43 -29.72
CA GLY A 44 -3.06 13.94 -28.69
C GLY A 44 -4.51 14.39 -28.88
N ILE A 45 -5.34 14.10 -27.88
CA ILE A 45 -6.77 14.46 -27.89
C ILE A 45 -6.91 15.96 -27.60
N CYS A 46 -7.63 16.68 -28.48
CA CYS A 46 -7.85 18.11 -28.36
C CYS A 46 -9.30 18.47 -28.72
N PRO A 47 -10.13 18.91 -27.76
CA PRO A 47 -11.55 19.19 -28.00
C PRO A 47 -11.76 20.40 -28.94
N VAL A 48 -10.88 21.40 -28.87
CA VAL A 48 -10.90 22.55 -29.79
C VAL A 48 -10.69 22.10 -31.23
N ARG A 49 -9.75 21.18 -31.44
CA ARG A 49 -9.49 20.61 -32.75
C ARG A 49 -10.66 19.75 -33.23
N GLU A 50 -11.16 18.86 -32.38
CA GLU A 50 -12.33 18.02 -32.68
C GLU A 50 -13.53 18.86 -33.14
N ASP A 51 -13.85 19.95 -32.43
CA ASP A 51 -14.93 20.87 -32.79
C ASP A 51 -14.68 21.60 -34.13
N LEU A 52 -13.48 22.15 -34.34
CA LEU A 52 -13.16 22.85 -35.58
C LEU A 52 -13.17 21.92 -36.81
N TYR A 53 -12.68 20.69 -36.67
CA TYR A 53 -12.75 19.69 -37.73
C TYR A 53 -14.17 19.17 -37.96
N ALA A 54 -14.98 19.04 -36.90
CA ALA A 54 -16.39 18.68 -37.04
C ALA A 54 -17.15 19.73 -37.87
N GLN A 55 -16.95 21.03 -37.57
CA GLN A 55 -17.55 22.13 -38.33
C GLN A 55 -17.06 22.16 -39.78
N ALA A 56 -15.76 21.95 -40.01
CA ALA A 56 -15.21 21.90 -41.37
C ALA A 56 -15.76 20.69 -42.16
N PHE A 57 -15.93 19.55 -41.51
CA PHE A 57 -16.48 18.36 -42.15
C PHE A 57 -17.96 18.51 -42.48
N ASP A 58 -18.75 19.19 -41.63
CA ASP A 58 -20.14 19.52 -41.93
C ASP A 58 -20.25 20.46 -43.14
N GLU A 59 -19.33 21.41 -43.28
CA GLU A 59 -19.27 22.28 -44.46
C GLU A 59 -18.85 21.51 -45.73
N LEU A 60 -17.91 20.57 -45.63
CA LEU A 60 -17.57 19.67 -46.74
C LEU A 60 -18.76 18.79 -47.15
N ILE A 61 -19.53 18.27 -46.19
CA ILE A 61 -20.76 17.51 -46.48
C ILE A 61 -21.75 18.40 -47.21
N ARG A 62 -21.94 19.66 -46.78
CA ARG A 62 -22.81 20.63 -47.48
C ARG A 62 -22.37 20.82 -48.93
N GLU A 63 -21.09 21.14 -49.15
CA GLU A 63 -20.53 21.34 -50.49
C GLU A 63 -20.67 20.11 -51.40
N VAL A 64 -20.39 18.93 -50.85
CA VAL A 64 -20.51 17.67 -51.58
C VAL A 64 -21.97 17.37 -51.91
N THR A 65 -22.90 17.64 -50.98
CA THR A 65 -24.34 17.43 -51.16
C THR A 65 -24.90 18.31 -52.27
N LEU A 66 -24.46 19.57 -52.37
CA LEU A 66 -24.87 20.45 -53.48
C LEU A 66 -24.42 19.94 -54.85
N ASN A 67 -23.27 19.27 -54.91
CA ASN A 67 -22.76 18.69 -56.14
C ASN A 67 -23.43 17.36 -56.49
N CYS A 68 -23.60 16.47 -55.49
CA CYS A 68 -24.22 15.17 -55.63
C CYS A 68 -24.81 14.75 -54.26
N PRO A 69 -26.14 14.79 -54.12
CA PRO A 69 -26.79 14.58 -52.83
C PRO A 69 -26.58 13.17 -52.28
N GLU A 70 -26.47 12.16 -53.15
CA GLU A 70 -26.23 10.77 -52.76
C GLU A 70 -24.87 10.60 -52.08
N ARG A 71 -23.84 11.28 -52.60
CA ARG A 71 -22.50 11.28 -52.00
C ARG A 71 -22.49 12.04 -50.67
N GLY A 72 -23.24 13.13 -50.58
CA GLY A 72 -23.44 13.87 -49.33
C GLY A 72 -24.09 13.01 -48.24
N LEU A 73 -25.14 12.27 -48.60
CA LEU A 73 -25.83 11.34 -47.70
C LEU A 73 -24.90 10.22 -47.22
N LEU A 74 -24.06 9.67 -48.10
CA LEU A 74 -23.06 8.67 -47.70
C LEU A 74 -22.05 9.23 -46.71
N LEU A 75 -21.49 10.42 -46.96
CA LEU A 75 -20.56 11.07 -46.03
C LEU A 75 -21.19 11.36 -44.67
N LEU A 76 -22.46 11.78 -44.64
CA LEU A 76 -23.22 11.98 -43.41
C LEU A 76 -23.34 10.69 -42.60
N ARG A 77 -23.66 9.56 -43.25
CA ARG A 77 -23.74 8.26 -42.56
C ARG A 77 -22.40 7.81 -41.99
N VAL A 78 -21.33 7.95 -42.78
CA VAL A 78 -19.96 7.62 -42.32
C VAL A 78 -19.55 8.50 -41.13
N ARG A 79 -19.87 9.80 -41.18
CA ARG A 79 -19.64 10.72 -40.04
C ARG A 79 -20.32 10.23 -38.78
N ASP A 80 -21.59 9.87 -38.88
CA ASP A 80 -22.41 9.51 -37.71
C ASP A 80 -21.95 8.16 -37.12
N GLU A 81 -21.53 7.22 -37.97
CA GLU A 81 -20.89 5.96 -37.54
C GLU A 81 -19.54 6.21 -36.82
N LEU A 82 -18.70 7.11 -37.35
CA LEU A 82 -17.44 7.48 -36.71
C LEU A 82 -17.66 8.18 -35.35
N ARG A 83 -18.71 9.00 -35.23
CA ARG A 83 -19.10 9.62 -33.95
C ARG A 83 -19.55 8.57 -32.95
N LEU A 84 -20.45 7.66 -33.36
CA LEU A 84 -20.94 6.56 -32.52
C LEU A 84 -19.79 5.68 -32.00
N THR A 85 -18.86 5.29 -32.89
CA THR A 85 -17.72 4.46 -32.51
C THR A 85 -16.78 5.19 -31.55
N THR A 86 -16.53 6.48 -31.77
CA THR A 86 -15.73 7.32 -30.88
C THR A 86 -16.37 7.43 -29.49
N ASP A 87 -17.69 7.64 -29.42
CA ASP A 87 -18.42 7.73 -28.15
C ASP A 87 -18.47 6.39 -27.40
N ALA A 88 -18.54 5.28 -28.12
CA ALA A 88 -18.41 3.95 -27.54
C ALA A 88 -17.01 3.76 -26.91
N TYR A 89 -15.94 4.18 -27.59
CA TYR A 89 -14.58 4.14 -27.03
C TYR A 89 -14.43 5.05 -25.80
N LYS A 90 -15.00 6.26 -25.82
CA LYS A 90 -15.03 7.16 -24.65
C LYS A 90 -15.69 6.48 -23.45
N THR A 91 -16.85 5.87 -23.66
CA THR A 91 -17.59 5.14 -22.61
C THR A 91 -16.80 3.95 -22.06
N LEU A 92 -16.15 3.17 -22.93
CA LEU A 92 -15.31 2.04 -22.51
C LEU A 92 -14.10 2.52 -21.69
N TYR A 93 -13.46 3.61 -22.12
CA TYR A 93 -12.34 4.22 -21.40
C TYR A 93 -12.76 4.67 -20.00
N ASP A 94 -13.86 5.40 -19.87
CA ASP A 94 -14.38 5.84 -18.57
C ASP A 94 -14.72 4.67 -17.65
N SER A 95 -15.32 3.61 -18.20
CA SER A 95 -15.59 2.37 -17.45
C SER A 95 -14.30 1.71 -16.96
N SER A 96 -13.25 1.67 -17.80
CA SER A 96 -11.96 1.09 -17.44
C SER A 96 -11.24 1.89 -16.34
N LEU A 97 -11.29 3.22 -16.42
CA LEU A 97 -10.73 4.10 -15.41
C LEU A 97 -11.45 3.88 -14.07
N THR A 98 -12.78 3.84 -14.11
CA THR A 98 -13.61 3.59 -12.93
C THR A 98 -13.31 2.23 -12.30
N PHE A 99 -13.13 1.18 -13.11
CA PHE A 99 -12.71 -0.13 -12.63
C PHE A 99 -11.34 -0.07 -11.92
N GLY A 100 -10.37 0.61 -12.51
CA GLY A 100 -9.03 0.80 -11.93
C GLY A 100 -9.08 1.48 -10.56
N VAL A 101 -9.84 2.58 -10.45
CA VAL A 101 -10.02 3.30 -9.18
C VAL A 101 -10.69 2.41 -8.12
N ARG A 102 -11.73 1.66 -8.48
CA ARG A 102 -12.39 0.73 -7.54
C ARG A 102 -11.43 -0.35 -7.05
N LYS A 103 -10.56 -0.87 -7.93
CA LYS A 103 -9.58 -1.88 -7.56
C LYS A 103 -8.49 -1.33 -6.65
N GLN A 104 -8.07 -0.09 -6.87
CA GLN A 104 -7.14 0.59 -5.97
C GLN A 104 -7.76 0.76 -4.57
N LEU A 105 -8.99 1.28 -4.49
CA LEU A 105 -9.70 1.42 -3.21
C LEU A 105 -9.91 0.07 -2.51
N GLN A 106 -10.26 -0.98 -3.27
CA GLN A 106 -10.40 -2.33 -2.72
C GLN A 106 -9.07 -2.88 -2.15
N ALA A 107 -7.93 -2.50 -2.72
CA ALA A 107 -6.63 -2.91 -2.23
C ALA A 107 -6.20 -2.14 -0.97
N GLU A 108 -6.62 -0.87 -0.84
CA GLU A 108 -6.37 -0.03 0.33
C GLU A 108 -7.30 -0.34 1.50
N ASP A 109 -8.47 -0.94 1.23
CA ASP A 109 -9.45 -1.32 2.24
C ASP A 109 -8.86 -2.31 3.26
N GLY A 110 -9.01 -1.99 4.55
CA GLY A 110 -8.45 -2.77 5.66
C GLY A 110 -6.94 -2.66 5.87
N MET A 111 -6.19 -1.96 5.02
CA MET A 111 -4.75 -1.72 5.27
C MET A 111 -4.52 -0.89 6.54
N GLY A 112 -5.41 0.07 6.84
CA GLY A 112 -5.36 0.88 8.06
C GLY A 112 -5.51 0.04 9.32
N ASP A 113 -6.55 -0.79 9.37
CA ASP A 113 -6.82 -1.68 10.50
C ASP A 113 -5.65 -2.66 10.73
N LEU A 114 -5.08 -3.21 9.66
CA LEU A 114 -3.90 -4.08 9.74
C LEU A 114 -2.68 -3.32 10.28
N ALA A 115 -2.46 -2.08 9.87
CA ALA A 115 -1.36 -1.26 10.37
C ALA A 115 -1.51 -0.96 11.87
N GLU A 116 -2.74 -0.67 12.33
CA GLU A 116 -3.03 -0.50 13.75
C GLU A 116 -2.80 -1.79 14.55
N GLN A 117 -3.25 -2.93 14.04
CA GLN A 117 -3.00 -4.24 14.66
C GLN A 117 -1.50 -4.55 14.77
N ILE A 118 -0.73 -4.27 13.72
CA ILE A 118 0.73 -4.44 13.72
C ILE A 118 1.36 -3.57 14.81
N ALA A 119 0.97 -2.30 14.92
CA ALA A 119 1.49 -1.38 15.93
C ALA A 119 1.17 -1.85 17.37
N ASN A 120 -0.05 -2.35 17.59
CA ASN A 120 -0.46 -2.88 18.89
C ASN A 120 0.33 -4.15 19.25
N LEU A 121 0.45 -5.10 18.31
CA LEU A 121 1.22 -6.34 18.51
C LEU A 121 2.72 -6.06 18.73
N GLN A 122 3.28 -5.05 18.08
CA GLN A 122 4.66 -4.62 18.32
C GLN A 122 4.83 -4.09 19.75
N ARG A 123 3.91 -3.25 20.24
CA ARG A 123 3.94 -2.77 21.63
C ARG A 123 3.81 -3.92 22.64
N GLU A 124 2.86 -4.83 22.42
CA GLU A 124 2.66 -5.99 23.31
C GLU A 124 3.90 -6.90 23.34
N LYS A 125 4.55 -7.08 22.19
CA LYS A 125 5.81 -7.83 22.10
C LYS A 125 6.92 -7.16 22.93
N GLU A 126 7.12 -5.85 22.78
CA GLU A 126 8.13 -5.11 23.55
C GLU A 126 7.87 -5.19 25.06
N GLU A 127 6.61 -5.03 25.49
CA GLU A 127 6.22 -5.20 26.89
C GLU A 127 6.47 -6.63 27.39
N GLY A 128 6.18 -7.63 26.56
CA GLY A 128 6.45 -9.04 26.85
C GLY A 128 7.94 -9.33 27.01
N GLU A 129 8.77 -8.84 26.09
CA GLU A 129 10.23 -8.97 26.14
C GLU A 129 10.82 -8.30 27.38
N SER A 130 10.31 -7.10 27.76
CA SER A 130 10.71 -6.42 28.99
C SER A 130 10.37 -7.24 30.24
N LYS A 131 9.14 -7.80 30.32
CA LYS A 131 8.72 -8.65 31.44
C LYS A 131 9.58 -9.92 31.55
N VAL A 132 9.90 -10.54 30.42
CA VAL A 132 10.80 -11.70 30.39
C VAL A 132 12.18 -11.32 30.94
N ALA A 133 12.77 -10.22 30.47
CA ALA A 133 14.07 -9.74 30.95
C ALA A 133 14.06 -9.42 32.46
N GLU A 134 12.98 -8.82 32.96
CA GLU A 134 12.84 -8.57 34.40
C GLU A 134 12.77 -9.86 35.22
N LEU A 135 12.00 -10.85 34.77
CA LEU A 135 11.84 -12.12 35.46
C LEU A 135 13.10 -12.97 35.41
N THR A 136 13.83 -12.98 34.29
CA THR A 136 15.13 -13.67 34.19
C THR A 136 16.14 -13.05 35.15
N ASN A 137 16.22 -11.73 35.21
CA ASN A 137 17.10 -11.03 36.17
C ASN A 137 16.73 -11.37 37.63
N LYS A 138 15.43 -11.42 37.95
CA LYS A 138 14.96 -11.82 39.30
C LYS A 138 15.35 -13.26 39.62
N LEU A 139 15.18 -14.19 38.67
CA LEU A 139 15.58 -15.59 38.84
C LEU A 139 17.09 -15.73 39.09
N GLU A 140 17.92 -15.08 38.27
CA GLU A 140 19.38 -15.11 38.45
C GLU A 140 19.83 -14.62 39.83
N VAL A 141 19.22 -13.55 40.34
CA VAL A 141 19.52 -13.03 41.68
C VAL A 141 19.14 -14.02 42.78
N ILE A 142 17.98 -14.68 42.64
CA ILE A 142 17.52 -15.68 43.60
C ILE A 142 18.43 -16.91 43.57
N GLU A 143 18.79 -17.39 42.38
CA GLU A 143 19.69 -18.53 42.20
C GLU A 143 21.08 -18.26 42.79
N LYS A 144 21.68 -17.09 42.54
CA LYS A 144 22.95 -16.69 43.15
C LYS A 144 22.87 -16.66 44.68
N ARG A 145 21.82 -16.04 45.24
CA ARG A 145 21.62 -16.01 46.71
C ARG A 145 21.43 -17.39 47.31
N ALA A 146 20.69 -18.27 46.63
CA ALA A 146 20.48 -19.65 47.08
C ALA A 146 21.79 -20.45 47.03
N ALA A 147 22.58 -20.32 45.96
CA ALA A 147 23.89 -20.95 45.82
C ALA A 147 24.88 -20.46 46.89
N GLU A 148 24.94 -19.15 47.15
CA GLU A 148 25.77 -18.58 48.23
C GLU A 148 25.37 -19.11 49.61
N ARG A 149 24.06 -19.15 49.92
CA ARG A 149 23.57 -19.71 51.19
C ARG A 149 23.91 -21.19 51.34
N LYS A 150 23.73 -21.97 50.28
CA LYS A 150 24.08 -23.40 50.28
C LYS A 150 25.58 -23.61 50.49
N ALA A 151 26.42 -22.86 49.78
CA ALA A 151 27.88 -22.93 49.94
C ALA A 151 28.32 -22.53 51.36
N LEU A 152 27.67 -21.54 51.98
CA LEU A 152 27.97 -21.11 53.35
C LEU A 152 27.54 -22.15 54.38
N GLN A 153 26.38 -22.81 54.18
CA GLN A 153 25.95 -23.93 55.01
C GLN A 153 26.88 -25.14 54.86
N GLU A 154 27.27 -25.49 53.64
CA GLU A 154 28.22 -26.59 53.38
C GLU A 154 29.58 -26.34 54.05
N LYS A 155 30.07 -25.09 54.05
CA LYS A 155 31.28 -24.71 54.79
C LYS A 155 31.12 -24.92 56.30
N LYS A 156 30.03 -24.42 56.89
CA LYS A 156 29.74 -24.60 58.32
C LYS A 156 29.63 -26.07 58.71
N PHE A 157 28.88 -26.86 57.95
CA PHE A 157 28.75 -28.30 58.19
C PHE A 157 30.10 -29.02 58.08
N LYS A 158 30.96 -28.61 57.14
CA LYS A 158 32.31 -29.17 57.00
C LYS A 158 33.19 -28.84 58.20
N GLU A 159 33.16 -27.58 58.67
CA GLU A 159 33.87 -27.14 59.88
C GLU A 159 33.39 -27.91 61.13
N GLU A 160 32.07 -28.09 61.29
CA GLU A 160 31.49 -28.89 62.39
C GLU A 160 31.90 -30.36 62.31
N LEU A 161 31.86 -30.97 61.12
CA LEU A 161 32.32 -32.35 60.92
C LEU A 161 33.82 -32.51 61.24
N ASP A 162 34.65 -31.56 60.81
CA ASP A 162 36.09 -31.60 61.08
C ASP A 162 36.39 -31.40 62.56
N PHE A 163 35.65 -30.52 63.25
CA PHE A 163 35.72 -30.34 64.70
C PHE A 163 35.29 -31.60 65.47
N LEU A 164 34.17 -32.23 65.08
CA LEU A 164 33.70 -33.47 65.69
C LEU A 164 34.67 -34.63 65.45
N LYS A 165 35.26 -34.73 64.25
CA LYS A 165 36.34 -35.69 63.97
C LYS A 165 37.55 -35.44 64.85
N TYR A 166 37.96 -34.19 65.03
CA TYR A 166 39.06 -33.83 65.92
C TYR A 166 38.78 -34.21 67.38
N GLN A 167 37.59 -33.89 67.90
CA GLN A 167 37.16 -34.32 69.23
C GLN A 167 37.10 -35.84 69.36
N GLY A 168 36.55 -36.55 68.37
CA GLY A 168 36.48 -38.00 68.35
C GLY A 168 37.87 -38.64 68.39
N GLN A 169 38.81 -38.13 67.59
CA GLN A 169 40.21 -38.56 67.63
C GLN A 169 40.89 -38.28 68.98
N HIS A 170 40.64 -37.12 69.57
CA HIS A 170 41.20 -36.75 70.87
C HIS A 170 40.59 -37.58 72.01
N LEU A 171 39.29 -37.87 71.96
CA LEU A 171 38.62 -38.77 72.91
C LEU A 171 39.13 -40.21 72.76
N ASP A 172 39.32 -40.70 71.54
CA ASP A 172 39.91 -42.02 71.28
C ASP A 172 41.35 -42.10 71.82
N ALA A 173 42.14 -41.05 71.60
CA ALA A 173 43.50 -40.97 72.13
C ALA A 173 43.50 -40.91 73.67
N PHE A 174 42.58 -40.14 74.26
CA PHE A 174 42.40 -40.06 75.72
C PHE A 174 41.91 -41.38 76.32
N LEU A 175 40.96 -42.08 75.69
CA LEU A 175 40.49 -43.40 76.13
C LEU A 175 41.60 -44.46 75.99
N LYS A 176 42.43 -44.38 74.96
CA LYS A 176 43.63 -45.22 74.83
C LYS A 176 44.68 -44.91 75.90
N SER A 177 44.80 -43.65 76.37
CA SER A 177 45.72 -43.30 77.46
C SER A 177 45.13 -43.55 78.86
N ALA A 178 43.83 -43.37 79.05
CA ALA A 178 43.10 -43.57 80.31
C ALA A 178 42.70 -45.04 80.55
N GLY A 179 42.61 -45.85 79.48
CA GLY A 179 42.44 -47.30 79.53
C GLY A 179 43.74 -48.07 79.80
N GLY A 180 44.85 -47.38 80.02
CA GLY A 180 46.13 -47.98 80.42
C GLY A 180 46.19 -48.32 81.91
N GLY A 181 45.31 -49.19 82.41
CA GLY A 181 45.43 -49.72 83.77
C GLY A 181 44.18 -50.40 84.32
N THR A 182 44.01 -51.70 84.05
CA THR A 182 43.99 -52.81 85.04
C THR A 182 43.44 -54.10 84.42
N THR A 183 44.33 -55.08 84.26
CA THR A 183 44.17 -56.53 84.48
C THR A 183 42.80 -57.22 84.30
N GLY A 184 42.73 -58.12 83.32
CA GLY A 184 42.64 -59.57 83.58
C GLY A 184 41.27 -60.25 83.80
N VAL A 185 41.08 -61.32 83.01
CA VAL A 185 40.48 -62.63 83.37
C VAL A 185 39.00 -62.90 83.01
N SER A 186 38.86 -63.76 81.98
CA SER A 186 38.01 -64.96 81.86
C SER A 186 36.56 -64.92 81.33
N ALA A 187 36.30 -65.99 80.57
CA ALA A 187 35.03 -66.72 80.31
C ALA A 187 34.07 -66.15 79.26
N ALA A 188 33.43 -66.94 78.40
CA ALA A 188 33.48 -68.36 78.08
C ALA A 188 32.60 -68.59 76.83
N LYS A 189 32.94 -69.64 76.05
CA LYS A 189 32.14 -70.32 75.00
C LYS A 189 31.69 -69.52 73.78
#